data_AF-A0A5M3MZC3-F1
#
_entry.id   AF-A0A5M3MZC3-F1
#
_cell.length_a   1.000
_cell.length_b   1.000
_cell.length_c   1.000
_cell.angle_alpha   90.00
_cell.angle_beta   90.00
_cell.angle_gamma   90.00
#
_symmetry.space_group_name_H-M   'P 1'
#
loop_
_entity.id
_entity.type
_entity.pdbx_description
1 polymer ?
#
loop_
_entity_poly.entity_id
_entity_poly.type
_entity_poly.pdbx_seq_one_letter_code
_entity_poly.pdbx_strand_id
1 'polypeptide(L)'
;LMLSLSEEQRIHVKGKEDDPTAMWDALQAVHQQKIPGTCFNAFDDFFALRKRPEESLSSLIARVDTLYARIKDLRPPAYTLDSLDQELACMALIRALPEEYSHFVSALMLQSTLDKDAVV
;
A
#
# COMPACT_ATOMS: atom_id res chain seq x y z
N LEU A 1 -15.79 -2.26 18.84
CA LEU A 1 -14.40 -2.09 18.32
C LEU A 1 -13.38 -2.09 19.46
N MET A 2 -13.52 -1.21 20.46
CA MET A 2 -12.52 -0.98 21.52
C MET A 2 -12.08 -2.24 22.29
N LEU A 3 -13.01 -3.11 22.67
CA LEU A 3 -12.73 -4.32 23.44
C LEU A 3 -11.91 -5.37 22.67
N SER A 4 -11.90 -5.29 21.34
CA SER A 4 -11.18 -6.22 20.46
C SER A 4 -9.77 -5.76 20.13
N LEU A 5 -9.39 -4.53 20.51
CA LEU A 5 -8.07 -3.97 20.25
C LEU A 5 -7.07 -4.39 21.33
N SER A 6 -5.86 -4.73 20.90
CA SER A 6 -4.70 -4.88 21.79
C SER A 6 -4.39 -3.55 22.47
N GLU A 7 -3.76 -3.60 23.64
CA GLU A 7 -3.49 -2.42 24.45
C GLU A 7 -2.65 -1.37 23.70
N GLU A 8 -1.68 -1.82 22.90
CA GLU A 8 -0.86 -0.97 22.04
C GLU A 8 -1.69 -0.20 21.00
N GLN A 9 -2.73 -0.81 20.44
CA GLN A 9 -3.56 -0.20 19.41
C GLN A 9 -4.57 0.80 19.97
N ARG A 10 -4.88 0.72 21.27
CA ARG A 10 -5.83 1.62 21.94
C ARG A 10 -5.36 3.07 21.95
N ILE A 11 -4.05 3.31 21.83
CA ILE A 11 -3.50 4.68 21.78
C ILE A 11 -4.04 5.49 20.59
N HIS A 12 -4.32 4.84 19.46
CA HIS A 12 -4.77 5.50 18.23
C HIS A 12 -6.24 5.93 18.27
N VAL A 13 -7.05 5.28 19.12
CA VAL A 13 -8.50 5.50 19.22
C VAL A 13 -8.92 6.21 20.51
N LYS A 14 -7.95 6.62 21.35
CA LYS A 14 -8.22 7.35 22.59
C LYS A 14 -8.98 8.65 22.32
N GLY A 15 -10.05 8.89 23.08
CA GLY A 15 -10.95 10.03 22.92
C GLY A 15 -11.96 9.90 21.77
N LYS A 16 -12.06 8.72 21.15
CA LYS A 16 -13.02 8.38 20.09
C LYS A 16 -13.87 7.15 20.45
N GLU A 17 -13.83 6.71 21.70
CA GLU A 17 -14.36 5.40 22.14
C GLU A 17 -15.87 5.24 21.88
N ASP A 18 -16.60 6.35 21.87
CA ASP A 18 -18.06 6.39 21.67
C ASP A 18 -18.48 6.50 20.19
N ASP A 19 -17.53 6.69 19.26
CA ASP A 19 -17.79 6.78 17.82
C ASP A 19 -17.02 5.67 17.07
N PRO A 20 -17.67 4.53 16.80
CA PRO A 20 -17.05 3.42 16.09
C PRO A 20 -16.50 3.78 14.71
N THR A 21 -17.09 4.76 14.02
CA THR A 21 -16.62 5.23 12.71
C THR A 21 -15.32 6.02 12.88
N ALA A 22 -15.28 6.97 13.81
CA ALA A 22 -14.06 7.73 14.08
C ALA A 22 -12.93 6.86 14.63
N MET A 23 -13.24 5.79 15.37
CA MET A 23 -12.26 4.78 15.76
C MET A 23 -11.69 4.04 14.54
N TRP A 24 -12.57 3.63 13.62
CA TRP A 24 -12.17 2.94 12.40
C TRP A 24 -11.29 3.83 11.53
N ASP A 25 -11.68 5.08 11.30
CA ASP A 25 -10.91 6.04 10.50
C ASP A 25 -9.52 6.28 11.09
N ALA A 26 -9.41 6.37 12.42
CA ALA A 26 -8.12 6.52 13.09
C ALA A 26 -7.22 5.30 12.91
N LEU A 27 -7.78 4.09 13.02
CA LEU A 27 -7.03 2.86 12.78
C LEU A 27 -6.64 2.72 11.31
N GLN A 28 -7.55 3.06 10.39
CA GLN A 28 -7.30 3.03 8.96
C GLN A 28 -6.16 3.99 8.58
N ALA A 29 -6.13 5.20 9.14
CA ALA A 29 -5.07 6.17 8.89
C ALA A 29 -3.68 5.66 9.31
N VAL A 30 -3.61 4.85 10.38
CA VAL A 30 -2.34 4.27 10.86
C VAL A 30 -1.92 3.04 10.05
N HIS A 31 -2.87 2.14 9.74
CA HIS A 31 -2.56 0.82 9.17
C HIS A 31 -2.69 0.72 7.66
N GLN A 32 -3.47 1.61 7.04
CA GLN A 32 -3.66 1.68 5.59
C GLN A 32 -3.12 3.02 5.09
N GLN A 33 -1.83 3.26 5.28
CA GLN A 33 -1.19 4.47 4.76
C GLN A 33 -1.25 4.47 3.24
N LYS A 34 -2.17 5.26 2.70
CA LYS A 34 -2.42 5.45 1.26
C LYS A 34 -1.38 6.39 0.63
N ILE A 35 -0.11 6.13 0.90
CA ILE A 35 1.04 6.88 0.40
C ILE A 35 1.75 6.09 -0.70
N PRO A 36 2.47 6.77 -1.61
CA PRO A 36 3.12 6.11 -2.74
C PRO A 36 4.03 4.96 -2.38
N GLY A 37 4.83 5.06 -1.31
CA GLY A 37 5.71 3.98 -0.88
C GLY A 37 4.96 2.68 -0.54
N THR A 38 3.83 2.80 0.16
CA THR A 38 3.00 1.63 0.50
C THR A 38 2.30 1.07 -0.74
N CYS A 39 1.82 1.92 -1.65
CA CYS A 39 1.26 1.49 -2.93
C CYS A 39 2.31 0.77 -3.80
N PHE A 40 3.51 1.33 -3.94
CA PHE A 40 4.62 0.74 -4.68
C PHE A 40 4.95 -0.66 -4.15
N ASN A 41 5.10 -0.80 -2.83
CA ASN A 41 5.38 -2.09 -2.19
C ASN A 41 4.26 -3.12 -2.46
N ALA A 42 2.99 -2.69 -2.45
CA ALA A 42 1.87 -3.60 -2.73
C ALA A 42 1.88 -4.11 -4.18
N PHE A 43 2.21 -3.25 -5.16
CA PHE A 43 2.39 -3.68 -6.54
C PHE A 43 3.65 -4.53 -6.73
N ASP A 44 4.75 -4.21 -6.05
CA ASP A 44 5.97 -5.02 -6.10
C ASP A 44 5.72 -6.43 -5.58
N ASP A 45 5.07 -6.56 -4.41
CA ASP A 45 4.62 -7.84 -3.85
C ASP A 45 3.74 -8.61 -4.85
N PHE A 46 2.82 -7.92 -5.51
CA PHE A 46 1.92 -8.51 -6.51
C PHE A 46 2.67 -9.04 -7.73
N PHE A 47 3.60 -8.28 -8.30
CA PHE A 47 4.37 -8.71 -9.48
C PHE A 47 5.49 -9.70 -9.15
N ALA A 48 6.00 -9.69 -7.92
CA ALA A 48 6.95 -10.67 -7.40
C ALA A 48 6.28 -12.03 -7.11
N LEU A 49 4.95 -12.10 -7.06
CA LEU A 49 4.22 -13.33 -6.80
C LEU A 49 4.60 -14.44 -7.80
N ARG A 50 5.04 -15.57 -7.26
CA ARG A 50 5.27 -16.83 -7.98
C ARG A 50 4.56 -17.97 -7.28
N LYS A 51 4.14 -18.95 -8.07
CA LYS A 51 3.59 -20.22 -7.57
C LYS A 51 4.68 -20.95 -6.78
N ARG A 52 4.34 -21.44 -5.59
CA ARG A 52 5.26 -22.27 -4.78
C ARG A 52 5.23 -23.73 -5.28
N PRO A 53 6.28 -24.54 -5.05
CA PRO A 53 6.34 -25.93 -5.52
C PRO A 53 5.10 -26.76 -5.12
N GLU A 54 4.78 -26.78 -3.83
CA GLU A 54 3.70 -27.58 -3.24
C GLU A 54 2.33 -26.87 -3.22
N GLU A 55 2.22 -25.70 -3.82
CA GLU A 55 0.99 -24.92 -3.80
C GLU A 55 0.00 -25.36 -4.89
N SER A 56 -1.27 -25.47 -4.54
CA SER A 56 -2.35 -25.70 -5.50
C SER A 56 -2.69 -24.42 -6.28
N LEU A 57 -3.26 -24.56 -7.48
CA LEU A 57 -3.71 -23.39 -8.26
C LEU A 57 -4.79 -22.57 -7.53
N SER A 58 -5.68 -23.23 -6.79
CA SER A 58 -6.71 -22.54 -6.01
C SER A 58 -6.10 -21.69 -4.88
N SER A 59 -5.06 -22.20 -4.20
CA SER A 59 -4.30 -21.43 -3.20
C SER A 59 -3.56 -20.25 -3.84
N LEU A 60 -3.00 -20.44 -5.03
CA LEU A 60 -2.37 -19.36 -5.78
C LEU A 60 -3.38 -18.25 -6.13
N ILE A 61 -4.56 -18.61 -6.63
CA ILE A 61 -5.64 -17.67 -6.96
C ILE A 61 -6.05 -16.88 -5.72
N ALA A 62 -6.26 -17.55 -4.58
CA ALA A 62 -6.61 -16.87 -3.33
C ALA A 62 -5.55 -15.85 -2.89
N ARG A 63 -4.25 -16.13 -3.10
CA ARG A 63 -3.18 -15.17 -2.84
C ARG A 63 -3.17 -14.00 -3.82
N VAL A 64 -3.45 -14.25 -5.11
CA VAL A 64 -3.60 -13.20 -6.11
C VAL A 64 -4.75 -12.27 -5.72
N ASP A 65 -5.91 -12.83 -5.34
CA ASP A 65 -7.07 -12.05 -4.90
C ASP A 65 -6.75 -11.22 -3.65
N THR A 66 -6.01 -11.78 -2.71
CA THR A 66 -5.58 -11.08 -1.48
C THR A 66 -4.67 -9.89 -1.80
N LEU A 67 -3.65 -10.08 -2.65
CA LEU A 67 -2.75 -8.99 -3.03
C LEU A 67 -3.45 -7.93 -3.89
N TYR A 68 -4.37 -8.36 -4.76
CA TYR A 68 -5.16 -7.44 -5.58
C TYR A 68 -6.13 -6.60 -4.74
N ALA A 69 -6.76 -7.20 -3.72
CA ALA A 69 -7.56 -6.47 -2.75
C ALA A 69 -6.72 -5.43 -1.98
N ARG A 70 -5.51 -5.81 -1.55
CA ARG A 70 -4.58 -4.90 -0.87
C ARG A 70 -4.23 -3.67 -1.74
N ILE A 71 -3.98 -3.86 -3.03
CA ILE A 71 -3.75 -2.74 -3.96
C ILE A 71 -4.97 -1.81 -4.00
N LYS A 72 -6.19 -2.37 -4.05
CA LYS A 72 -7.42 -1.57 -4.06
C LYS A 72 -7.62 -0.78 -2.76
N ASP A 73 -7.35 -1.39 -1.62
CA ASP A 73 -7.54 -0.76 -0.31
C ASP A 73 -6.62 0.45 -0.12
N LEU A 74 -5.42 0.40 -0.71
CA LEU A 74 -4.43 1.47 -0.65
C LEU A 74 -4.70 2.65 -1.60
N ARG A 75 -5.69 2.52 -2.51
CA ARG A 75 -6.04 3.61 -3.43
C ARG A 75 -6.60 4.82 -2.68
N PRO A 76 -6.12 6.03 -2.98
CA PRO A 76 -6.70 7.28 -2.50
C PRO A 76 -8.20 7.41 -2.86
N PRO A 77 -8.99 8.21 -2.11
CA PRO A 77 -10.43 8.37 -2.33
C PRO A 77 -10.83 8.87 -3.73
N ALA A 78 -9.93 9.57 -4.44
CA ALA A 78 -10.15 10.14 -5.77
C ALA A 78 -9.28 9.45 -6.85
N TYR A 79 -9.09 8.13 -6.73
CA TYR A 79 -8.24 7.38 -7.65
C TYR A 79 -8.89 7.20 -9.03
N THR A 80 -8.21 7.67 -10.07
CA THR A 80 -8.67 7.56 -11.46
C THR A 80 -7.83 6.56 -12.24
N LEU A 81 -8.24 6.26 -13.48
CA LEU A 81 -7.40 5.46 -14.39
C LEU A 81 -6.08 6.16 -14.70
N ASP A 82 -6.09 7.49 -14.84
CA ASP A 82 -4.88 8.29 -15.05
C ASP A 82 -3.93 8.20 -13.85
N SER A 83 -4.47 8.17 -12.63
CA SER A 83 -3.69 7.92 -11.42
C SER A 83 -2.98 6.55 -11.46
N LEU A 84 -3.66 5.52 -11.97
CA LEU A 84 -3.06 4.19 -12.16
C LEU A 84 -1.96 4.21 -13.22
N ASP A 85 -2.22 4.83 -14.38
CA ASP A 85 -1.24 4.90 -15.47
C ASP A 85 0.04 5.64 -15.02
N GLN A 86 -0.11 6.71 -14.25
CA GLN A 86 1.00 7.46 -13.68
C GLN A 86 1.78 6.63 -12.65
N GLU A 87 1.09 5.96 -11.72
CA GLU A 87 1.74 5.06 -10.75
C GLU A 87 2.53 3.96 -11.45
N LEU A 88 1.95 3.32 -12.47
CA LEU A 88 2.63 2.27 -13.26
C LEU A 88 3.86 2.82 -13.99
N ALA A 89 3.79 4.02 -14.54
CA ALA A 89 4.92 4.67 -15.19
C ALA A 89 6.06 4.96 -14.18
N CYS A 90 5.74 5.53 -13.02
CA CYS A 90 6.72 5.78 -11.95
C CYS A 90 7.33 4.47 -11.44
N MET A 91 6.53 3.43 -11.26
CA MET A 91 7.01 2.11 -10.89
C MET A 91 8.02 1.55 -11.89
N ALA A 92 7.70 1.63 -13.18
CA ALA A 92 8.59 1.18 -14.24
C ALA A 92 9.92 1.94 -14.23
N LEU A 93 9.88 3.26 -14.03
CA LEU A 93 11.08 4.09 -13.92
C LEU A 93 11.93 3.71 -12.71
N ILE A 94 11.33 3.62 -11.51
CA ILE A 94 12.03 3.25 -10.28
C ILE A 94 12.70 1.89 -10.42
N ARG A 95 12.03 0.91 -11.03
CA ARG A 95 12.59 -0.44 -11.27
C ARG A 95 13.69 -0.46 -12.31
N ALA A 96 13.73 0.51 -13.22
CA ALA A 96 14.76 0.62 -14.25
C ALA A 96 16.04 1.29 -13.74
N LEU A 97 15.99 1.97 -12.58
CA LEU A 97 17.16 2.62 -11.98
C LEU A 97 18.16 1.58 -11.43
N PRO A 98 19.47 1.79 -11.64
CA PRO A 98 20.48 0.95 -11.03
C PRO A 98 20.62 1.22 -9.52
N GLU A 99 21.31 0.31 -8.82
CA GLU A 99 21.46 0.34 -7.36
C GLU A 99 22.10 1.64 -6.82
N GLU A 100 22.90 2.32 -7.66
CA GLU A 100 23.51 3.63 -7.37
C GLU A 100 22.47 4.72 -7.03
N TYR A 101 21.21 4.54 -7.44
CA TYR A 101 20.10 5.44 -7.15
C TYR A 101 19.26 5.00 -5.94
N SER A 102 19.70 3.99 -5.17
CA SER A 102 18.95 3.47 -4.01
C SER A 102 18.56 4.55 -2.97
N HIS A 103 19.43 5.53 -2.73
CA HIS A 103 19.12 6.67 -1.87
C HIS A 103 18.01 7.57 -2.44
N PHE A 104 18.03 7.80 -3.76
CA PHE A 104 17.01 8.56 -4.46
C PHE A 104 15.66 7.82 -4.43
N VAL A 105 15.66 6.52 -4.73
CA VAL A 105 14.46 5.67 -4.63
C VAL A 105 13.89 5.70 -3.21
N SER A 106 14.74 5.60 -2.18
CA SER A 106 14.31 5.69 -0.78
C SER A 106 13.66 7.05 -0.46
N ALA A 107 14.20 8.14 -1.00
CA ALA A 107 13.62 9.47 -0.82
C ALA A 107 12.26 9.60 -1.50
N LEU A 108 12.08 9.02 -2.70
CA LEU A 108 10.80 8.99 -3.41
C LEU A 108 9.72 8.24 -2.61
N MET A 109 10.06 7.14 -1.95
CA MET A 109 9.10 6.35 -1.16
C MET A 109 8.57 7.08 0.09
N LEU A 110 9.27 8.12 0.54
CA LEU A 110 8.87 8.95 1.69
C LEU A 110 7.97 10.13 1.29
N GLN A 111 7.80 10.40 0.01
CA GLN A 111 6.96 11.50 -0.46
C GLN A 111 5.47 11.19 -0.28
N SER A 112 4.66 12.26 -0.13
CA SER A 112 3.20 12.14 -0.04
C SER A 112 2.53 11.83 -1.37
N THR A 113 3.22 12.08 -2.47
CA THR A 113 2.76 11.89 -3.86
C THR A 113 3.93 11.39 -4.70
N LEU A 114 3.65 10.54 -5.68
CA LEU A 114 4.63 10.06 -6.64
C LEU A 114 4.10 10.39 -8.03
N ASP A 115 4.68 11.40 -8.64
CA ASP A 115 4.43 11.77 -10.01
C ASP A 115 5.68 11.50 -10.85
N LYS A 116 5.51 11.51 -12.17
CA LYS A 116 6.60 11.28 -13.11
C LYS A 116 7.63 12.41 -13.06
N ASP A 117 7.20 13.63 -12.74
CA ASP A 117 8.07 14.81 -12.64
C ASP A 117 9.02 14.73 -11.43
N ALA A 118 8.66 13.98 -10.39
CA ALA A 118 9.50 13.71 -9.23
C ALA A 118 10.64 12.72 -9.55
N VAL A 119 10.49 11.93 -10.62
CA VAL A 119 11.48 10.92 -11.05
C VAL A 119 12.42 11.45 -12.13
N VAL A 120 12.06 12.53 -12.83
CA VAL A 120 12.82 13.19 -13.91
C VAL A 120 13.65 14.36 -13.37
#